data_AF-A0A4Q4YI53-F1
#
_entry.id   AF-A0A4Q4YI53-F1
#
_cell.length_a   1.000
_cell.length_b   1.000
_cell.length_c   1.000
_cell.angle_alpha   90.00
_cell.angle_beta   90.00
_cell.angle_gamma   90.00
#
_symmetry.space_group_name_H-M   'P 1'
#
loop_
_entity.id
_entity.type
_entity.pdbx_description
1 polymer ?
#
loop_
_entity_poly.entity_id
_entity_poly.type
_entity_poly.pdbx_seq_one_letter_code
_entity_poly.pdbx_strand_id
1 'polypeptide(L)'
;MGTRYMDLKPGAQVPPPTLANRHAKRFSKRRKARFLVLLRRRTWTLPLILMIALLSLYAVNPTESNLAHRFIFPSYKLEYANGETAQYGKGPWDIAFVCFYTIFLTFTREVCMQEILGPLARLCGIKSRAKRARFAENMYTALYITVIGPWGMYIMSRTPVWYFNTRGMYADFPHRTHDASFKCYYLLQAAFWAQQVVVMVLGLEKRRKDFKELVAHHVVTVALVALSYRFHFAYMGIAVYITHDVSDFFLAVSKSLNYVESRFQGVSFAVCIAVWVYLRHYVNLRILYSMLPGSEFSTVGPYELDWETEQYKCPLSNFITFGLLAALQALNLFWLYCLLRSAYKFVFLGVAKDDRSEAEEELEVQGPVQQEKEKSVVGMLVNEVEETGKDLPPHVNGNETVQGPVQRRRKKTSG
;
A
#
# COMPACT_ATOMS: atom_id res chain seq x y z
N MET A 1 -19.48 -79.87 6.75
CA MET A 1 -20.03 -78.69 6.03
C MET A 1 -19.04 -78.29 4.96
N GLY A 2 -19.37 -78.55 3.71
CA GLY A 2 -18.52 -78.22 2.56
C GLY A 2 -18.89 -76.88 1.95
N THR A 3 -17.88 -76.10 1.59
CA THR A 3 -17.95 -74.97 0.64
C THR A 3 -16.55 -74.81 0.05
N ARG A 4 -16.32 -75.50 -1.08
CA ARG A 4 -16.10 -74.93 -2.42
C ARG A 4 -14.98 -73.89 -2.50
N TYR A 5 -13.84 -74.39 -2.99
CA TYR A 5 -12.85 -73.66 -3.77
C TYR A 5 -13.54 -72.82 -4.86
N MET A 6 -13.18 -71.53 -4.93
CA MET A 6 -13.36 -70.70 -6.12
C MET A 6 -11.96 -70.44 -6.68
N ASP A 7 -11.70 -71.03 -7.84
CA ASP A 7 -10.51 -70.86 -8.66
C ASP A 7 -10.30 -69.38 -9.02
N LEU A 8 -9.21 -68.79 -8.53
CA LEU A 8 -8.67 -67.56 -9.10
C LEU A 8 -7.81 -67.93 -10.30
N LYS A 9 -8.28 -67.57 -11.50
CA LYS A 9 -7.54 -67.72 -12.76
C LYS A 9 -6.15 -67.05 -12.67
N PRO A 10 -5.05 -67.72 -13.06
CA PRO A 10 -3.77 -67.06 -13.22
C PRO A 10 -3.81 -66.21 -14.50
N GLY A 11 -3.80 -64.88 -14.35
CA GLY A 11 -3.80 -63.98 -15.51
C GLY A 11 -4.29 -62.54 -15.33
N ALA A 12 -4.55 -62.06 -14.11
CA ALA A 12 -4.89 -60.65 -13.92
C ALA A 12 -3.63 -59.77 -13.97
N GLN A 13 -3.38 -59.14 -15.12
CA GLN A 13 -2.35 -58.10 -15.27
C GLN A 13 -2.72 -56.89 -14.39
N VAL A 14 -1.84 -56.53 -13.46
CA VAL A 14 -1.88 -55.22 -12.81
C VAL A 14 -1.56 -54.18 -13.90
N PRO A 15 -2.43 -53.20 -14.18
CA PRO A 15 -2.13 -52.20 -15.20
C PRO A 15 -0.89 -51.41 -14.75
N PRO A 16 0.10 -51.19 -15.64
CA PRO A 16 1.30 -50.47 -15.26
C PRO A 16 0.91 -49.04 -14.83
N PRO A 17 1.54 -48.48 -13.77
CA PRO A 17 1.27 -47.11 -13.38
C PRO A 17 1.64 -46.21 -14.56
N THR A 18 0.64 -45.58 -15.18
CA THR A 18 0.80 -44.78 -16.39
C THR A 18 1.94 -43.76 -16.20
N LEU A 19 3.11 -44.04 -16.81
CA LEU A 19 4.30 -43.18 -16.77
C LEU A 19 3.99 -41.75 -17.28
N ALA A 20 3.01 -41.63 -18.17
CA ALA A 20 2.48 -40.36 -18.68
C ALA A 20 1.97 -39.43 -17.56
N ASN A 21 1.31 -39.98 -16.53
CA ASN A 21 0.70 -39.18 -15.47
C ASN A 21 1.75 -38.64 -14.47
N ARG A 22 2.85 -39.38 -14.26
CA ARG A 22 4.02 -38.88 -13.49
C ARG A 22 4.77 -37.79 -14.24
N HIS A 23 4.98 -37.92 -15.55
CA HIS A 23 5.64 -36.90 -16.36
C HIS A 23 4.82 -35.61 -16.47
N ALA A 24 3.50 -35.72 -16.71
CA ALA A 24 2.58 -34.58 -16.73
C ALA A 24 2.51 -33.86 -15.38
N LYS A 25 2.41 -34.59 -14.25
CA LYS A 25 2.46 -34.01 -12.90
C LYS A 25 3.81 -33.33 -12.61
N ARG A 26 4.94 -33.92 -13.04
CA ARG A 26 6.29 -33.36 -12.83
C ARG A 26 6.53 -32.11 -13.68
N PHE A 27 6.02 -32.07 -14.92
CA PHE A 27 6.04 -30.88 -15.78
C PHE A 27 5.17 -29.75 -15.23
N SER A 28 3.96 -30.08 -14.75
CA SER A 28 3.04 -29.11 -14.11
C SER A 28 3.66 -28.51 -12.85
N LYS A 29 4.28 -29.32 -11.98
CA LYS A 29 5.04 -28.84 -10.81
C LYS A 29 6.21 -27.93 -11.20
N ARG A 30 6.97 -28.28 -12.25
CA ARG A 30 8.13 -27.48 -12.73
C ARG A 30 7.70 -26.17 -13.40
N ARG A 31 6.52 -26.12 -14.05
CA ARG A 31 5.93 -24.88 -14.60
C ARG A 31 5.41 -23.99 -13.49
N LYS A 32 4.72 -24.55 -12.48
CA LYS A 32 4.28 -23.81 -11.28
C LYS A 32 5.47 -23.24 -10.49
N ALA A 33 6.53 -24.01 -10.29
CA ALA A 33 7.74 -23.54 -9.64
C ALA A 33 8.43 -22.41 -10.42
N ARG A 34 8.54 -22.53 -11.74
CA ARG A 34 9.09 -21.45 -12.60
C ARG A 34 8.23 -20.18 -12.57
N PHE A 35 6.91 -20.33 -12.58
CA PHE A 35 5.97 -19.22 -12.45
C PHE A 35 6.08 -18.52 -11.09
N LEU A 36 6.17 -19.28 -10.00
CA LEU A 36 6.39 -18.75 -8.64
C LEU A 36 7.75 -18.05 -8.50
N VAL A 37 8.80 -18.57 -9.14
CA VAL A 37 10.12 -17.93 -9.19
C VAL A 37 10.08 -16.64 -10.02
N LEU A 38 9.33 -16.61 -11.13
CA LEU A 38 9.13 -15.41 -11.94
C LEU A 38 8.36 -14.33 -11.17
N LEU A 39 7.26 -14.71 -10.51
CA LEU A 39 6.47 -13.84 -9.62
C LEU A 39 7.32 -13.24 -8.50
N ARG A 40 8.24 -14.04 -7.93
CA ARG A 40 9.14 -13.59 -6.88
C ARG A 40 10.29 -12.71 -7.39
N ARG A 41 10.69 -12.84 -8.66
CA ARG A 41 11.76 -12.02 -9.27
C ARG A 41 11.24 -10.71 -9.85
N ARG A 42 10.02 -10.67 -10.38
CA ARG A 42 9.36 -9.51 -10.95
C ARG A 42 7.99 -9.35 -10.29
N THR A 43 7.97 -8.64 -9.18
CA THR A 43 6.76 -8.34 -8.39
C THR A 43 5.67 -7.64 -9.21
N TRP A 44 6.02 -6.94 -10.29
CA TRP A 44 5.07 -6.31 -11.22
C TRP A 44 4.26 -7.30 -12.08
N THR A 45 4.67 -8.57 -12.17
CA THR A 45 4.01 -9.56 -13.06
C THR A 45 2.58 -9.87 -12.65
N LEU A 46 2.29 -9.97 -11.34
CA LEU A 46 0.94 -10.27 -10.85
C LEU A 46 -0.03 -9.11 -11.08
N PRO A 47 0.29 -7.86 -10.69
CA PRO A 47 -0.52 -6.70 -11.06
C PRO A 47 -0.75 -6.59 -12.57
N LEU A 48 0.27 -6.84 -13.39
CA LEU A 48 0.14 -6.80 -14.84
C LEU A 48 -0.86 -7.84 -15.38
N ILE A 49 -0.80 -9.09 -14.90
CA ILE A 49 -1.73 -10.14 -15.32
C ILE A 49 -3.18 -9.75 -14.98
N LEU A 50 -3.40 -9.21 -13.78
CA LEU A 50 -4.73 -8.76 -13.35
C LEU A 50 -5.25 -7.61 -14.22
N MET A 51 -4.39 -6.63 -14.54
CA MET A 51 -4.76 -5.54 -15.43
C MET A 51 -5.08 -6.02 -16.84
N ILE A 52 -4.22 -6.86 -17.44
CA ILE A 52 -4.44 -7.39 -18.78
C ILE A 52 -5.76 -8.16 -18.84
N ALA A 53 -6.06 -8.97 -17.82
CA ALA A 53 -7.31 -9.71 -17.78
C ALA A 53 -8.53 -8.77 -17.80
N LEU A 54 -8.51 -7.70 -16.99
CA LEU A 54 -9.61 -6.74 -16.92
C LEU A 54 -9.74 -5.88 -18.19
N LEU A 55 -8.62 -5.42 -18.75
CA LEU A 55 -8.59 -4.66 -20.00
C LEU A 55 -9.02 -5.53 -21.19
N SER A 56 -8.66 -6.82 -21.20
CA SER A 56 -9.10 -7.77 -22.23
C SER A 56 -10.61 -7.99 -22.14
N LEU A 57 -11.16 -8.10 -20.93
CA LEU A 57 -12.61 -8.18 -20.73
C LEU A 57 -13.33 -6.93 -21.25
N TYR A 58 -12.76 -5.75 -21.06
CA TYR A 58 -13.28 -4.51 -21.64
C TYR A 58 -13.20 -4.52 -23.18
N ALA A 59 -12.07 -4.96 -23.75
CA ALA A 59 -11.83 -4.96 -25.19
C ALA A 59 -12.80 -5.88 -25.97
N VAL A 60 -13.34 -6.93 -25.34
CA VAL A 60 -14.34 -7.81 -25.96
C VAL A 60 -15.66 -7.07 -26.24
N ASN A 61 -16.05 -6.11 -25.39
CA ASN A 61 -17.23 -5.29 -25.59
C ASN A 61 -16.97 -3.89 -25.00
N PRO A 62 -16.42 -2.94 -25.77
CA PRO A 62 -16.02 -1.62 -25.29
C PRO A 62 -17.22 -0.66 -25.22
N THR A 63 -18.25 -1.04 -24.46
CA THR A 63 -19.46 -0.25 -24.23
C THR A 63 -19.72 -0.09 -22.74
N GLU A 64 -20.56 0.88 -22.36
CA GLU A 64 -20.96 1.12 -20.96
C GLU A 64 -21.70 -0.07 -20.32
N SER A 65 -22.23 -0.98 -21.16
CA SER A 65 -22.87 -2.21 -20.71
C SER A 65 -21.90 -3.22 -20.08
N ASN A 66 -20.60 -3.08 -20.36
CA ASN A 66 -19.58 -3.98 -19.84
C ASN A 66 -19.28 -3.66 -18.38
N LEU A 67 -19.26 -4.68 -17.52
CA LEU A 67 -18.88 -4.52 -16.11
C LEU A 67 -17.47 -3.93 -15.94
N ALA A 68 -16.55 -4.23 -16.87
CA ALA A 68 -15.19 -3.69 -16.87
C ALA A 68 -15.16 -2.16 -17.09
N HIS A 69 -16.18 -1.58 -17.73
CA HIS A 69 -16.29 -0.12 -17.90
C HIS A 69 -16.26 0.60 -16.55
N ARG A 70 -16.93 0.04 -15.53
CA ARG A 70 -17.04 0.62 -14.18
C ARG A 70 -15.73 0.65 -13.41
N PHE A 71 -14.74 -0.14 -13.84
CA PHE A 71 -13.40 -0.15 -13.25
C PHE A 71 -12.46 0.88 -13.90
N ILE A 72 -12.72 1.23 -15.18
CA ILE A 72 -11.83 2.06 -15.99
C ILE A 72 -12.31 3.53 -16.00
N PHE A 73 -13.63 3.75 -16.03
CA PHE A 73 -14.23 5.08 -16.16
C PHE A 73 -15.04 5.45 -14.91
N PRO A 74 -15.14 6.77 -14.59
CA PRO A 74 -15.96 7.23 -13.47
C PRO A 74 -17.43 6.84 -13.69
N SER A 75 -18.02 6.20 -12.69
CA SER A 75 -19.43 5.76 -12.72
C SER A 75 -20.39 6.90 -12.31
N TYR A 76 -21.69 6.72 -12.55
CA TYR A 76 -22.77 7.64 -12.12
C TYR A 76 -22.76 9.01 -12.80
N LYS A 77 -22.60 9.03 -14.12
CA LYS A 77 -22.78 10.23 -14.93
C LYS A 77 -24.23 10.72 -14.83
N LEU A 78 -24.41 12.01 -14.59
CA LEU A 78 -25.70 12.67 -14.58
C LEU A 78 -25.88 13.44 -15.89
N GLU A 79 -27.02 13.23 -16.55
CA GLU A 79 -27.37 13.94 -17.78
C GLU A 79 -28.04 15.27 -17.45
N TYR A 80 -27.41 16.37 -17.86
CA TYR A 80 -28.02 17.70 -17.79
C TYR A 80 -28.43 18.14 -19.19
N ALA A 81 -29.65 18.66 -19.32
CA ALA A 81 -30.24 19.02 -20.60
C ALA A 81 -29.56 20.21 -21.32
N ASN A 82 -28.69 20.96 -20.64
CA ASN A 82 -28.31 22.32 -21.06
C ASN A 82 -26.84 22.47 -21.53
N GLY A 83 -26.14 21.39 -21.89
CA GLY A 83 -24.76 21.49 -22.41
C GLY A 83 -23.70 21.93 -21.40
N GLU A 84 -24.04 21.95 -20.11
CA GLU A 84 -23.09 22.16 -19.01
C GLU A 84 -22.13 20.97 -18.86
N THR A 85 -21.02 21.18 -18.16
CA THR A 85 -20.02 20.14 -17.90
C THR A 85 -20.65 18.95 -17.19
N ALA A 86 -20.47 17.75 -17.74
CA ALA A 86 -21.03 16.51 -17.19
C ALA A 86 -20.62 16.34 -15.72
N GLN A 87 -21.61 16.26 -14.83
CA GLN A 87 -21.39 15.98 -13.40
C GLN A 87 -21.58 14.49 -13.10
N TYR A 88 -20.95 14.06 -12.03
CA TYR A 88 -20.97 12.68 -11.56
C TYR A 88 -21.41 12.64 -10.10
N GLY A 89 -22.35 11.73 -9.81
CA GLY A 89 -22.74 11.37 -8.46
C GLY A 89 -21.76 10.41 -7.79
N LYS A 90 -22.17 9.78 -6.69
CA LYS A 90 -21.36 8.81 -5.94
C LYS A 90 -22.08 7.47 -5.83
N GLY A 91 -21.33 6.39 -5.69
CA GLY A 91 -21.92 5.10 -5.35
C GLY A 91 -20.90 3.95 -5.25
N PRO A 92 -21.37 2.73 -4.96
CA PRO A 92 -20.49 1.58 -4.71
C PRO A 92 -19.55 1.22 -5.86
N TRP A 93 -19.90 1.52 -7.12
CA TRP A 93 -19.01 1.27 -8.25
C TRP A 93 -17.74 2.12 -8.24
N ASP A 94 -17.70 3.21 -7.46
CA ASP A 94 -16.48 3.98 -7.24
C ASP A 94 -15.40 3.15 -6.51
N ILE A 95 -15.80 2.14 -5.71
CA ILE A 95 -14.87 1.19 -5.09
C ILE A 95 -14.21 0.32 -6.17
N ALA A 96 -14.95 -0.10 -7.19
CA ALA A 96 -14.40 -0.88 -8.29
C ALA A 96 -13.32 -0.09 -9.06
N PHE A 97 -13.59 1.18 -9.33
CA PHE A 97 -12.62 2.12 -9.90
C PHE A 97 -11.36 2.20 -9.02
N VAL A 98 -11.52 2.46 -7.71
CA VAL A 98 -10.41 2.52 -6.75
C VAL A 98 -9.60 1.22 -6.76
N CYS A 99 -10.25 0.06 -6.73
CA CYS A 99 -9.57 -1.25 -6.74
C CYS A 99 -8.73 -1.46 -8.02
N PHE A 100 -9.27 -1.14 -9.20
CA PHE A 100 -8.52 -1.26 -10.44
C PHE A 100 -7.32 -0.33 -10.46
N TYR A 101 -7.51 0.94 -10.09
CA TYR A 101 -6.41 1.89 -10.07
C TYR A 101 -5.37 1.60 -8.98
N THR A 102 -5.74 0.94 -7.86
CA THR A 102 -4.78 0.42 -6.88
C THR A 102 -3.87 -0.64 -7.50
N ILE A 103 -4.42 -1.55 -8.32
CA ILE A 103 -3.63 -2.56 -9.06
C ILE A 103 -2.73 -1.87 -10.09
N PHE A 104 -3.28 -0.90 -10.84
CA PHE A 104 -2.53 -0.13 -11.82
C PHE A 104 -1.36 0.65 -11.21
N LEU A 105 -1.58 1.32 -10.09
CA LEU A 105 -0.54 2.05 -9.36
C LEU A 105 0.50 1.08 -8.77
N THR A 106 0.09 -0.09 -8.30
CA THR A 106 1.03 -1.13 -7.84
C THR A 106 1.92 -1.62 -8.97
N PHE A 107 1.34 -1.89 -10.14
CA PHE A 107 2.10 -2.24 -11.35
C PHE A 107 3.10 -1.13 -11.71
N THR A 108 2.61 0.10 -11.82
CA THR A 108 3.39 1.27 -12.23
C THR A 108 4.55 1.51 -11.27
N ARG A 109 4.29 1.44 -9.96
CA ARG A 109 5.32 1.55 -8.91
C ARG A 109 6.44 0.54 -9.11
N GLU A 110 6.09 -0.73 -9.22
CA GLU A 110 7.10 -1.80 -9.31
C GLU A 110 7.91 -1.72 -10.61
N VAL A 111 7.29 -1.36 -11.74
CA VAL A 111 8.00 -1.13 -13.01
C VAL A 111 8.93 0.07 -12.89
N CYS A 112 8.44 1.21 -12.41
CA CYS A 112 9.26 2.42 -12.24
C CYS A 112 10.44 2.16 -11.30
N MET A 113 10.23 1.49 -10.17
CA MET A 113 11.30 1.21 -9.21
C MET A 113 12.35 0.25 -9.75
N GLN A 114 11.95 -0.83 -10.44
CA GLN A 114 12.87 -1.87 -10.89
C GLN A 114 13.56 -1.56 -12.22
N GLU A 115 12.82 -1.01 -13.18
CA GLU A 115 13.28 -0.86 -14.56
C GLU A 115 13.81 0.56 -14.85
N ILE A 116 13.40 1.58 -14.09
CA ILE A 116 13.82 2.98 -14.30
C ILE A 116 14.73 3.47 -13.16
N LEU A 117 14.21 3.50 -11.94
CA LEU A 117 14.88 4.12 -10.79
C LEU A 117 16.02 3.27 -10.23
N GLY A 118 15.91 1.94 -10.29
CA GLY A 118 16.98 1.03 -9.88
C GLY A 118 18.25 1.17 -10.73
N PRO A 119 18.17 1.18 -12.07
CA PRO A 119 19.28 1.54 -12.94
C PRO A 119 19.79 2.95 -12.71
N LEU A 120 18.90 3.95 -12.57
CA LEU A 120 19.29 5.33 -12.30
C LEU A 120 20.10 5.45 -10.99
N ALA A 121 19.67 4.79 -9.92
CA ALA A 121 20.40 4.75 -8.64
C ALA A 121 21.82 4.18 -8.78
N ARG A 122 22.02 3.21 -9.69
CA ARG A 122 23.35 2.66 -10.00
C ARG A 122 24.20 3.66 -10.78
N LEU A 123 23.60 4.37 -11.74
CA LEU A 123 24.28 5.41 -12.52
C LEU A 123 24.70 6.58 -11.62
N CYS A 124 23.89 6.93 -10.62
CA CYS A 124 24.23 7.93 -9.61
C CYS A 124 25.28 7.45 -8.57
N GLY A 125 25.84 6.24 -8.72
CA GLY A 125 26.95 5.76 -7.88
C GLY A 125 26.55 5.21 -6.50
N ILE A 126 25.25 5.07 -6.20
CA ILE A 126 24.80 4.52 -4.91
C ILE A 126 25.22 3.05 -4.83
N LYS A 127 26.07 2.67 -3.86
CA LYS A 127 26.60 1.28 -3.75
C LYS A 127 25.69 0.34 -2.96
N SER A 128 25.14 0.79 -1.83
CA SER A 128 24.28 -0.04 -0.97
C SER A 128 22.96 -0.39 -1.64
N ARG A 129 22.54 -1.65 -1.54
CA ARG A 129 21.26 -2.13 -2.07
C ARG A 129 20.06 -1.54 -1.32
N ALA A 130 20.13 -1.36 0.00
CA ALA A 130 19.02 -0.74 0.73
C ALA A 130 18.91 0.74 0.39
N LYS A 131 20.04 1.48 0.32
CA LYS A 131 20.05 2.88 -0.12
C LYS A 131 19.46 3.05 -1.52
N ARG A 132 19.77 2.15 -2.46
CA ARG A 132 19.15 2.13 -3.80
C ARG A 132 17.63 1.95 -3.72
N ALA A 133 17.15 1.02 -2.90
CA ALA A 133 15.72 0.79 -2.73
C ALA A 133 15.02 2.05 -2.17
N ARG A 134 15.60 2.69 -1.15
CA ARG A 134 15.07 3.92 -0.57
C ARG A 134 15.09 5.11 -1.51
N PHE A 135 16.19 5.27 -2.26
CA PHE A 135 16.25 6.26 -3.31
C PHE A 135 15.13 6.03 -4.33
N ALA A 136 14.91 4.78 -4.77
CA ALA A 136 13.83 4.45 -5.70
C ALA A 136 12.44 4.69 -5.11
N GLU A 137 12.22 4.40 -3.82
CA GLU A 137 10.95 4.70 -3.12
C GLU A 137 10.67 6.21 -3.10
N ASN A 138 11.64 7.03 -2.69
CA ASN A 138 11.47 8.49 -2.66
C ASN A 138 11.30 9.07 -4.06
N MET A 139 12.13 8.66 -5.02
CA MET A 139 12.02 9.13 -6.40
C MET A 139 10.71 8.71 -7.06
N TYR A 140 10.16 7.54 -6.76
CA TYR A 140 8.83 7.14 -7.23
C TYR A 140 7.76 8.11 -6.71
N THR A 141 7.78 8.43 -5.42
CA THR A 141 6.88 9.41 -4.82
C THR A 141 7.01 10.77 -5.51
N ALA A 142 8.22 11.25 -5.75
CA ALA A 142 8.45 12.51 -6.45
C ALA A 142 7.91 12.49 -7.89
N LEU A 143 8.12 11.41 -8.64
CA LEU A 143 7.59 11.25 -9.99
C LEU A 143 6.06 11.21 -10.02
N TYR A 144 5.44 10.46 -9.11
CA TYR A 144 3.99 10.38 -8.97
C TYR A 144 3.39 11.77 -8.74
N ILE A 145 3.93 12.52 -7.79
CA ILE A 145 3.42 13.86 -7.44
C ILE A 145 3.71 14.88 -8.55
N THR A 146 4.80 14.74 -9.29
CA THR A 146 5.08 15.61 -10.45
C THR A 146 3.99 15.51 -11.51
N VAL A 147 3.35 14.33 -11.65
CA VAL A 147 2.25 14.11 -12.60
C VAL A 147 0.90 14.51 -11.99
N ILE A 148 0.60 14.02 -10.79
CA ILE A 148 -0.73 14.18 -10.16
C ILE A 148 -0.90 15.55 -9.50
N GLY A 149 0.16 16.12 -8.92
CA GLY A 149 0.13 17.40 -8.21
C GLY A 149 -0.37 18.58 -9.07
N PRO A 150 0.20 18.81 -10.27
CA PRO A 150 -0.30 19.87 -11.16
C PRO A 150 -1.76 19.67 -11.57
N TRP A 151 -2.20 18.44 -11.80
CA TRP A 151 -3.59 18.14 -12.11
C TRP A 151 -4.52 18.45 -10.93
N GLY A 152 -4.12 18.09 -9.72
CA GLY A 152 -4.85 18.44 -8.50
C GLY A 152 -4.91 19.95 -8.24
N MET A 153 -3.82 20.68 -8.46
CA MET A 153 -3.78 22.14 -8.37
C MET A 153 -4.72 22.79 -9.39
N TYR A 154 -4.73 22.29 -10.62
CA TYR A 154 -5.66 22.74 -11.66
C TYR A 154 -7.11 22.53 -11.22
N ILE A 155 -7.46 21.34 -10.73
CA ILE A 155 -8.82 21.06 -10.22
C ILE A 155 -9.18 21.98 -9.06
N MET A 156 -8.30 22.15 -8.08
CA MET A 156 -8.55 23.04 -6.93
C MET A 156 -8.74 24.51 -7.36
N SER A 157 -8.09 24.95 -8.44
CA SER A 157 -8.26 26.30 -8.99
C SER A 157 -9.65 26.56 -9.58
N ARG A 158 -10.37 25.50 -9.92
CA ARG A 158 -11.73 25.55 -10.47
C ARG A 158 -12.82 25.46 -9.41
N THR A 159 -12.45 25.31 -8.14
CA THR A 159 -13.38 25.24 -7.01
C THR A 159 -13.23 26.48 -6.11
N PRO A 160 -14.23 26.81 -5.27
CA PRO A 160 -14.13 27.92 -4.32
C PRO A 160 -13.05 27.71 -3.24
N VAL A 161 -12.39 26.54 -3.21
CA VAL A 161 -11.31 26.19 -2.28
C VAL A 161 -9.96 26.73 -2.73
N TRP A 162 -9.86 27.37 -3.90
CA TRP A 162 -8.61 27.88 -4.44
C TRP A 162 -7.79 28.65 -3.41
N TYR A 163 -6.49 28.34 -3.36
CA TYR A 163 -5.55 28.87 -2.38
C TYR A 163 -5.96 28.64 -0.91
N PHE A 164 -6.54 27.47 -0.64
CA PHE A 164 -6.95 27.01 0.68
C PHE A 164 -7.96 27.94 1.36
N ASN A 165 -8.93 28.44 0.59
CA ASN A 165 -10.04 29.23 1.13
C ASN A 165 -10.98 28.32 1.93
N THR A 166 -11.00 28.50 3.25
CA THR A 166 -11.79 27.69 4.19
C THR A 166 -13.29 27.92 4.05
N ARG A 167 -13.73 29.15 3.76
CA ARG A 167 -15.15 29.45 3.50
C ARG A 167 -15.67 28.66 2.30
N GLY A 168 -14.86 28.54 1.25
CA GLY A 168 -15.16 27.75 0.06
C GLY A 168 -15.29 26.25 0.31
N MET A 169 -14.76 25.74 1.43
CA MET A 169 -14.94 24.33 1.81
C MET A 169 -16.35 24.04 2.32
N TYR A 170 -17.09 25.05 2.78
CA TYR A 170 -18.40 24.91 3.42
C TYR A 170 -19.54 25.61 2.66
N ALA A 171 -19.21 26.62 1.84
CA ALA A 171 -20.17 27.27 0.97
C ALA A 171 -20.85 26.24 0.06
N ASP A 172 -22.17 26.35 -0.09
CA ASP A 172 -23.01 25.48 -0.93
C ASP A 172 -22.94 23.98 -0.58
N PHE A 173 -22.52 23.66 0.65
CA PHE A 173 -22.56 22.28 1.15
C PHE A 173 -24.02 21.81 1.31
N PRO A 174 -24.39 20.58 0.85
CA PRO A 174 -23.51 19.47 0.47
C PRO A 174 -23.07 19.45 -1.00
N HIS A 175 -21.77 19.24 -1.24
CA HIS A 175 -21.18 19.02 -2.58
C HIS A 175 -21.44 17.59 -3.06
N ARG A 176 -22.67 17.31 -3.50
CA ARG A 176 -23.10 15.95 -3.88
C ARG A 176 -22.47 15.47 -5.18
N THR A 177 -22.31 16.38 -6.14
CA THR A 177 -21.85 16.07 -7.49
C THR A 177 -20.55 16.81 -7.80
N HIS A 178 -19.73 16.21 -8.66
CA HIS A 178 -18.46 16.78 -9.08
C HIS A 178 -18.26 16.60 -10.58
N ASP A 179 -17.46 17.46 -11.19
CA ASP A 179 -17.04 17.26 -12.57
C ASP A 179 -16.20 15.97 -12.71
N ALA A 180 -16.13 15.45 -13.94
CA ALA A 180 -15.41 14.22 -14.23
C ALA A 180 -13.95 14.25 -13.73
N SER A 181 -13.25 15.37 -13.92
CA SER A 181 -11.83 15.50 -13.57
C SER A 181 -11.64 15.51 -12.07
N PHE A 182 -12.46 16.26 -11.33
CA PHE A 182 -12.45 16.26 -9.87
C PHE A 182 -12.72 14.87 -9.33
N LYS A 183 -13.78 14.19 -9.80
CA LYS A 183 -14.13 12.85 -9.33
C LYS A 183 -13.01 11.85 -9.61
N CYS A 184 -12.48 11.83 -10.84
CA CYS A 184 -11.38 10.94 -11.21
C CYS A 184 -10.13 11.19 -10.36
N TYR A 185 -9.73 12.45 -10.18
CA TYR A 185 -8.57 12.80 -9.35
C TYR A 185 -8.76 12.32 -7.91
N TYR A 186 -9.92 12.61 -7.32
CA TYR A 186 -10.21 12.25 -5.94
C TYR A 186 -10.19 10.73 -5.73
N LEU A 187 -10.81 9.97 -6.63
CA LEU A 187 -10.79 8.50 -6.57
C LEU A 187 -9.41 7.90 -6.86
N LEU A 188 -8.64 8.52 -7.76
CA LEU A 188 -7.26 8.09 -8.04
C LEU A 188 -6.35 8.31 -6.83
N GLN A 189 -6.51 9.41 -6.11
CA GLN A 189 -5.81 9.65 -4.85
C GLN A 189 -6.23 8.62 -3.80
N ALA A 190 -7.52 8.29 -3.68
CA ALA A 190 -7.96 7.20 -2.81
C ALA A 190 -7.31 5.85 -3.21
N ALA A 191 -7.18 5.58 -4.51
CA ALA A 191 -6.50 4.38 -5.01
C ALA A 191 -5.00 4.35 -4.70
N PHE A 192 -4.33 5.50 -4.72
CA PHE A 192 -2.94 5.63 -4.30
C PHE A 192 -2.77 5.35 -2.81
N TRP A 193 -3.61 5.92 -1.96
CA TRP A 193 -3.57 5.63 -0.52
C TRP A 193 -3.89 4.16 -0.21
N ALA A 194 -4.85 3.55 -0.91
CA ALA A 194 -5.10 2.12 -0.83
C ALA A 194 -3.89 1.29 -1.30
N GLN A 195 -3.19 1.73 -2.35
CA GLN A 195 -1.96 1.10 -2.82
C GLN A 195 -0.82 1.19 -1.78
N GLN A 196 -0.70 2.30 -1.05
CA GLN A 196 0.25 2.43 0.06
C GLN A 196 -0.07 1.49 1.23
N VAL A 197 -1.36 1.29 1.55
CA VAL A 197 -1.79 0.28 2.54
C VAL A 197 -1.40 -1.13 2.09
N VAL A 198 -1.62 -1.47 0.82
CA VAL A 198 -1.22 -2.79 0.27
C VAL A 198 0.29 -3.01 0.40
N VAL A 199 1.10 -2.00 0.03
CA VAL A 199 2.56 -2.05 0.17
C VAL A 199 2.99 -2.27 1.62
N MET A 200 2.34 -1.56 2.56
CA MET A 200 2.63 -1.67 3.98
C MET A 200 2.26 -3.05 4.56
N VAL A 201 1.05 -3.54 4.27
CA VAL A 201 0.54 -4.81 4.80
C VAL A 201 1.31 -6.00 4.25
N LEU A 202 1.67 -5.96 2.96
CA LEU A 202 2.49 -7.00 2.33
C LEU A 202 3.97 -6.91 2.69
N GLY A 203 4.39 -5.87 3.43
CA GLY A 203 5.78 -5.68 3.83
C GLY A 203 6.74 -5.52 2.64
N LEU A 204 6.25 -4.92 1.54
CA LEU A 204 7.07 -4.70 0.34
C LEU A 204 8.16 -3.64 0.56
N GLU A 205 7.96 -2.74 1.52
CA GLU A 205 8.95 -1.80 2.00
C GLU A 205 9.55 -2.23 3.35
N LYS A 206 10.86 -2.01 3.52
CA LYS A 206 11.53 -2.29 4.80
C LYS A 206 10.96 -1.37 5.89
N ARG A 207 10.63 -1.93 7.05
CA ARG A 207 10.09 -1.17 8.20
C ARG A 207 11.07 -0.08 8.64
N ARG A 208 10.53 1.11 8.87
CA ARG A 208 11.24 2.31 9.34
C ARG A 208 11.19 2.43 10.87
N LYS A 209 12.03 3.28 11.47
CA LYS A 209 11.97 3.61 12.92
C LYS A 209 10.61 4.18 13.33
N ASP A 210 9.96 4.93 12.44
CA ASP A 210 8.65 5.56 12.63
C ASP A 210 7.48 4.69 12.11
N PHE A 211 7.63 3.36 12.10
CA PHE A 211 6.62 2.46 11.52
C PHE A 211 5.28 2.54 12.26
N LYS A 212 5.26 2.73 13.59
CA LYS A 212 4.01 2.80 14.36
C LYS A 212 3.24 4.08 14.04
N GLU A 213 3.95 5.20 13.98
CA GLU A 213 3.43 6.51 13.62
C GLU A 213 2.93 6.51 12.17
N LEU A 214 3.66 5.84 11.27
CA LEU A 214 3.25 5.64 9.88
C LEU A 214 1.97 4.80 9.78
N VAL A 215 1.82 3.74 10.57
CA VAL A 215 0.59 2.93 10.61
C VAL A 215 -0.57 3.77 11.14
N ALA A 216 -0.38 4.49 12.25
CA ALA A 216 -1.39 5.39 12.80
C ALA A 216 -1.84 6.43 11.76
N HIS A 217 -0.88 7.02 11.05
CA HIS A 217 -1.17 7.91 9.94
C HIS A 217 -2.02 7.27 8.85
N HIS A 218 -1.70 6.05 8.40
CA HIS A 218 -2.50 5.39 7.37
C HIS A 218 -3.93 5.10 7.83
N VAL A 219 -4.12 4.76 9.10
CA VAL A 219 -5.47 4.61 9.66
C VAL A 219 -6.22 5.95 9.61
N VAL A 220 -5.59 7.03 10.05
CA VAL A 220 -6.20 8.38 10.03
C VAL A 220 -6.47 8.87 8.61
N THR A 221 -5.53 8.73 7.68
CA THR A 221 -5.70 9.23 6.31
C THR A 221 -6.73 8.43 5.54
N VAL A 222 -6.75 7.09 5.65
CA VAL A 222 -7.79 6.27 5.01
C VAL A 222 -9.17 6.62 5.58
N ALA A 223 -9.28 6.83 6.89
CA ALA A 223 -10.53 7.29 7.51
C ALA A 223 -10.96 8.66 6.98
N LEU A 224 -10.04 9.64 6.91
CA LEU A 224 -10.30 10.97 6.35
C LEU A 224 -10.80 10.87 4.91
N VAL A 225 -10.12 10.12 4.05
CA VAL A 225 -10.49 9.95 2.64
C VAL A 225 -11.86 9.29 2.50
N ALA A 226 -12.11 8.20 3.22
CA ALA A 226 -13.37 7.48 3.14
C ALA A 226 -14.56 8.33 3.64
N LEU A 227 -14.41 8.98 4.81
CA LEU A 227 -15.46 9.78 5.41
C LEU A 227 -15.72 11.07 4.62
N SER A 228 -14.67 11.75 4.16
CA SER A 228 -14.85 12.98 3.39
C SER A 228 -15.49 12.72 2.02
N TYR A 229 -15.19 11.57 1.38
CA TYR A 229 -15.93 11.17 0.18
C TYR A 229 -17.38 10.82 0.49
N ARG A 230 -17.62 9.98 1.51
CA ARG A 230 -18.95 9.48 1.87
C ARG A 230 -19.91 10.57 2.36
N PHE A 231 -19.41 11.57 3.08
CA PHE A 231 -20.21 12.63 3.69
C PHE A 231 -20.02 14.00 3.03
N HIS A 232 -19.64 14.03 1.75
CA HIS A 232 -19.59 15.25 0.92
C HIS A 232 -18.57 16.33 1.33
N PHE A 233 -17.60 16.02 2.20
CA PHE A 233 -16.49 16.93 2.54
C PHE A 233 -15.31 16.87 1.54
N ALA A 234 -15.57 16.58 0.27
CA ALA A 234 -14.53 16.37 -0.74
C ALA A 234 -13.73 17.65 -1.02
N TYR A 235 -14.34 18.83 -0.89
CA TYR A 235 -13.68 20.13 -1.04
C TYR A 235 -12.64 20.40 0.05
N MET A 236 -12.92 20.03 1.29
CA MET A 236 -11.90 20.03 2.34
C MET A 236 -10.84 18.95 2.07
N GLY A 237 -11.27 17.77 1.57
CA GLY A 237 -10.37 16.68 1.21
C GLY A 237 -9.32 17.06 0.14
N ILE A 238 -9.70 17.78 -0.92
CA ILE A 238 -8.76 18.21 -1.96
C ILE A 238 -7.71 19.19 -1.40
N ALA A 239 -8.11 20.10 -0.52
CA ALA A 239 -7.16 21.00 0.15
C ALA A 239 -6.12 20.21 0.96
N VAL A 240 -6.57 19.22 1.74
CA VAL A 240 -5.68 18.34 2.51
C VAL A 240 -4.77 17.55 1.58
N TYR A 241 -5.28 16.94 0.50
CA TYR A 241 -4.44 16.24 -0.48
C TYR A 241 -3.34 17.13 -1.06
N ILE A 242 -3.67 18.33 -1.51
CA ILE A 242 -2.69 19.23 -2.13
C ILE A 242 -1.60 19.66 -1.15
N THR A 243 -1.96 20.04 0.08
CA THR A 243 -0.95 20.37 1.10
C THR A 243 -0.01 19.19 1.35
N HIS A 244 -0.56 17.98 1.35
CA HIS A 244 0.20 16.77 1.64
C HIS A 244 1.14 16.41 0.49
N ASP A 245 0.62 16.31 -0.73
CA ASP A 245 1.38 15.95 -1.92
C ASP A 245 2.54 16.92 -2.17
N VAL A 246 2.28 18.23 -2.15
CA VAL A 246 3.32 19.22 -2.45
C VAL A 246 4.45 19.13 -1.42
N SER A 247 4.13 19.03 -0.12
CA SER A 247 5.17 18.86 0.90
C SER A 247 5.93 17.53 0.79
N ASP A 248 5.26 16.43 0.42
CA ASP A 248 5.89 15.12 0.26
C ASP A 248 6.79 15.08 -0.97
N PHE A 249 6.49 15.85 -2.02
CA PHE A 249 7.39 16.04 -3.15
C PHE A 249 8.72 16.65 -2.71
N PHE A 250 8.70 17.75 -1.96
CA PHE A 250 9.95 18.38 -1.49
C PHE A 250 10.71 17.47 -0.52
N LEU A 251 10.01 16.72 0.32
CA LEU A 251 10.64 15.74 1.20
C LEU A 251 11.33 14.62 0.41
N ALA A 252 10.63 14.06 -0.58
CA ALA A 252 11.14 13.02 -1.45
C ALA A 252 12.35 13.48 -2.26
N VAL A 253 12.29 14.67 -2.84
CA VAL A 253 13.42 15.28 -3.59
C VAL A 253 14.61 15.52 -2.66
N SER A 254 14.39 16.10 -1.48
CA SER A 254 15.46 16.37 -0.52
C SER A 254 16.18 15.09 -0.07
N LYS A 255 15.43 14.03 0.24
CA LYS A 255 16.00 12.71 0.57
C LYS A 255 16.75 12.10 -0.60
N SER A 256 16.20 12.21 -1.80
CA SER A 256 16.85 11.66 -3.01
C SER A 256 18.18 12.35 -3.30
N LEU A 257 18.25 13.68 -3.11
CA LEU A 257 19.49 14.46 -3.21
C LEU A 257 20.51 14.09 -2.13
N ASN A 258 20.07 13.72 -0.93
CA ASN A 258 20.95 13.22 0.12
C ASN A 258 21.56 11.86 -0.24
N TYR A 259 20.78 10.92 -0.79
CA TYR A 259 21.30 9.60 -1.16
C TYR A 259 22.36 9.64 -2.27
N VAL A 260 22.33 10.66 -3.14
CA VAL A 260 23.33 10.87 -4.20
C VAL A 260 24.41 11.87 -3.82
N GLU A 261 24.45 12.31 -2.56
CA GLU A 261 25.46 13.25 -2.02
C GLU A 261 25.59 14.54 -2.86
N SER A 262 24.45 15.07 -3.32
CA SER A 262 24.44 16.27 -4.16
C SER A 262 24.77 17.54 -3.37
N ARG A 263 25.53 18.45 -3.99
CA ARG A 263 25.83 19.80 -3.45
C ARG A 263 24.59 20.62 -3.09
N PHE A 264 23.44 20.30 -3.69
CA PHE A 264 22.18 21.01 -3.46
C PHE A 264 21.35 20.45 -2.30
N GLN A 265 21.83 19.40 -1.63
CA GLN A 265 21.09 18.76 -0.54
C GLN A 265 20.67 19.77 0.55
N GLY A 266 21.59 20.62 1.02
CA GLY A 266 21.31 21.58 2.09
C GLY A 266 20.22 22.58 1.71
N VAL A 267 20.29 23.15 0.51
CA VAL A 267 19.28 24.09 -0.02
C VAL A 267 17.93 23.38 -0.17
N SER A 268 17.90 22.19 -0.77
CA SER A 268 16.66 21.43 -0.94
C SER A 268 16.04 21.04 0.40
N PHE A 269 16.84 20.70 1.41
CA PHE A 269 16.35 20.39 2.74
C PHE A 269 15.78 21.61 3.47
N ALA A 270 16.41 22.78 3.35
CA ALA A 270 15.87 24.03 3.88
C ALA A 270 14.53 24.39 3.24
N VAL A 271 14.42 24.27 1.91
CA VAL A 271 13.15 24.46 1.18
C VAL A 271 12.11 23.45 1.63
N CYS A 272 12.47 22.18 1.81
CA CYS A 272 11.57 21.16 2.34
C CYS A 272 11.00 21.55 3.71
N ILE A 273 11.82 22.04 4.64
CA ILE A 273 11.35 22.46 5.97
C ILE A 273 10.39 23.65 5.84
N ALA A 274 10.73 24.66 5.03
CA ALA A 274 9.87 25.83 4.84
C ALA A 274 8.51 25.45 4.25
N VAL A 275 8.48 24.62 3.21
CA VAL A 275 7.24 24.13 2.59
C VAL A 275 6.45 23.25 3.55
N TRP A 276 7.12 22.36 4.30
CA TRP A 276 6.48 21.54 5.33
C TRP A 276 5.78 22.42 6.38
N VAL A 277 6.48 23.42 6.92
CA VAL A 277 5.90 24.32 7.92
C VAL A 277 4.70 25.08 7.39
N TYR A 278 4.79 25.63 6.17
CA TYR A 278 3.70 26.36 5.58
C TYR A 278 2.48 25.46 5.28
N LEU A 279 2.67 24.36 4.56
CA LEU A 279 1.56 23.52 4.09
C LEU A 279 1.01 22.59 5.19
N ARG A 280 1.88 21.91 5.95
CA ARG A 280 1.45 20.92 6.95
C ARG A 280 1.05 21.55 8.27
N HIS A 281 1.51 22.76 8.58
CA HIS A 281 1.15 23.43 9.84
C HIS A 281 0.34 24.68 9.63
N TYR A 282 0.85 25.72 8.95
CA TYR A 282 0.10 26.97 8.85
C TYR A 282 -1.26 26.78 8.16
N VAL A 283 -1.29 26.16 6.97
CA VAL A 283 -2.55 25.92 6.24
C VAL A 283 -3.47 24.96 7.01
N ASN A 284 -2.93 23.85 7.52
CA ASN A 284 -3.73 22.85 8.25
C ASN A 284 -4.31 23.38 9.57
N LEU A 285 -3.55 24.22 10.30
CA LEU A 285 -4.06 24.93 11.48
C LEU A 285 -5.14 25.94 11.11
N ARG A 286 -5.06 26.57 9.93
CA ARG A 286 -6.14 27.44 9.42
C ARG A 286 -7.42 26.65 9.14
N ILE A 287 -7.31 25.44 8.59
CA ILE A 287 -8.45 24.53 8.40
C ILE A 287 -9.02 24.13 9.77
N LEU A 288 -8.19 23.69 10.73
CA LEU A 288 -8.64 23.36 12.08
C LEU A 288 -9.30 24.54 12.80
N TYR A 289 -8.76 25.75 12.66
CA TYR A 289 -9.34 26.96 13.22
C TYR A 289 -10.75 27.21 12.65
N SER A 290 -10.94 27.03 11.33
CA SER A 290 -12.25 27.20 10.69
C SER A 290 -13.33 26.25 11.21
N MET A 291 -12.94 25.19 11.92
CA MET A 291 -13.83 24.17 12.48
C MET A 291 -14.15 24.38 13.97
N LEU A 292 -13.48 25.31 14.64
CA LEU A 292 -13.75 25.60 16.06
C LEU A 292 -15.20 26.07 16.25
N PRO A 293 -15.80 25.84 17.42
CA PRO A 293 -17.16 26.31 17.70
C PRO A 293 -17.32 27.81 17.41
N GLY A 294 -18.35 28.18 16.65
CA GLY A 294 -18.60 29.57 16.24
C GLY A 294 -17.79 30.04 15.01
N SER A 295 -16.96 29.18 14.43
CA SER A 295 -16.19 29.48 13.20
C SER A 295 -16.94 29.05 11.94
N GLU A 296 -16.28 29.16 10.78
CA GLU A 296 -16.85 28.99 9.44
C GLU A 296 -17.60 27.67 9.24
N PHE A 297 -17.13 26.54 9.82
CA PHE A 297 -17.83 25.25 9.71
C PHE A 297 -19.26 25.32 10.23
N SER A 298 -19.49 26.03 11.34
CA SER A 298 -20.81 26.17 11.97
C SER A 298 -21.62 27.34 11.43
N THR A 299 -20.98 28.35 10.82
CA THR A 299 -21.63 29.62 10.44
C THR A 299 -21.89 29.75 8.93
N VAL A 300 -21.15 29.04 8.08
CA VAL A 300 -21.29 29.13 6.62
C VAL A 300 -22.24 28.04 6.12
N GLY A 301 -23.49 28.42 5.82
CA GLY A 301 -24.54 27.52 5.33
C GLY A 301 -25.23 26.71 6.43
N PRO A 302 -26.23 25.87 6.10
CA PRO A 302 -27.03 25.13 7.09
C PRO A 302 -26.18 24.23 7.98
N TYR A 303 -26.38 24.28 9.30
CA TYR A 303 -25.62 23.50 10.30
C TYR A 303 -26.56 22.61 11.11
N GLU A 304 -27.16 21.65 10.40
CA GLU A 304 -28.14 20.71 10.92
C GLU A 304 -27.95 19.35 10.24
N LEU A 305 -28.44 18.28 10.86
CA LEU A 305 -28.38 16.95 10.26
C LEU A 305 -29.70 16.66 9.56
N ASP A 306 -29.65 16.46 8.25
CA ASP A 306 -30.79 16.02 7.46
C ASP A 306 -30.36 14.93 6.46
N TRP A 307 -30.98 13.76 6.58
CA TRP A 307 -30.69 12.59 5.76
C TRP A 307 -31.34 12.67 4.37
N GLU A 308 -32.46 13.37 4.22
CA GLU A 308 -33.17 13.50 2.94
C GLU A 308 -32.41 14.43 2.01
N THR A 309 -31.92 15.55 2.54
CA THR A 309 -31.07 16.48 1.79
C THR A 309 -29.58 16.10 1.84
N GLU A 310 -29.22 14.95 2.40
CA GLU A 310 -27.83 14.51 2.60
C GLU A 310 -26.95 15.62 3.22
N GLN A 311 -27.56 16.45 4.06
CA GLN A 311 -26.91 17.53 4.79
C GLN A 311 -26.28 16.93 6.04
N TYR A 312 -24.98 16.66 5.93
CA TYR A 312 -24.22 16.01 6.99
C TYR A 312 -23.40 16.97 7.86
N LYS A 313 -23.49 18.29 7.62
CA LYS A 313 -22.73 19.29 8.37
C LYS A 313 -23.42 19.58 9.71
N CYS A 314 -23.02 18.88 10.76
CA CYS A 314 -23.60 18.96 12.09
C CYS A 314 -22.53 18.88 13.20
N PRO A 315 -22.90 19.03 14.49
CA PRO A 315 -21.95 18.91 15.61
C PRO A 315 -21.17 17.59 15.62
N LEU A 316 -21.83 16.48 15.29
CA LEU A 316 -21.20 15.17 15.26
C LEU A 316 -20.16 15.08 14.15
N SER A 317 -20.50 15.51 12.92
CA SER A 317 -19.55 15.52 11.81
C SER A 317 -18.37 16.46 12.08
N ASN A 318 -18.62 17.60 12.72
CA ASN A 318 -17.58 18.53 13.11
C ASN A 318 -16.60 17.86 14.09
N PHE A 319 -17.11 17.26 15.16
CA PHE A 319 -16.28 16.58 16.17
C PHE A 319 -15.41 15.47 15.57
N ILE A 320 -16.01 14.60 14.74
CA ILE A 320 -15.27 13.49 14.09
C ILE A 320 -14.20 14.05 13.14
N THR A 321 -14.58 14.98 12.27
CA THR A 321 -13.68 15.54 11.26
C THR A 321 -12.54 16.32 11.91
N PHE A 322 -12.84 17.12 12.94
CA PHE A 322 -11.85 17.85 13.72
C PHE A 322 -10.89 16.89 14.41
N GLY A 323 -11.41 15.85 15.06
CA GLY A 323 -10.58 14.84 15.73
C GLY A 323 -9.60 14.15 14.77
N LEU A 324 -10.05 13.78 13.57
CA LEU A 324 -9.20 13.16 12.55
C LEU A 324 -8.14 14.13 12.00
N LEU A 325 -8.51 15.39 11.71
CA LEU A 325 -7.56 16.40 11.23
C LEU A 325 -6.58 16.82 12.33
N ALA A 326 -7.00 16.85 13.60
CA ALA A 326 -6.14 17.13 14.74
C ALA A 326 -5.16 15.98 14.99
N ALA A 327 -5.60 14.72 14.84
CA ALA A 327 -4.71 13.56 14.88
C ALA A 327 -3.67 13.59 13.74
N LEU A 328 -4.10 13.94 12.53
CA LEU A 328 -3.20 14.16 11.39
C LEU A 328 -2.20 15.29 11.68
N GLN A 329 -2.65 16.40 12.27
CA GLN A 329 -1.78 17.51 12.68
C GLN A 329 -0.76 17.11 13.75
N ALA A 330 -1.14 16.30 14.73
CA ALA A 330 -0.24 15.80 15.76
C ALA A 330 0.88 14.93 15.17
N LEU A 331 0.54 14.05 14.22
CA LEU A 331 1.51 13.26 13.47
C LEU A 331 2.43 14.15 12.62
N ASN A 332 1.89 15.16 11.95
CA ASN A 332 2.70 16.14 11.20
C ASN A 332 3.69 16.87 12.13
N LEU A 333 3.30 17.20 13.37
CA LEU A 333 4.20 17.84 14.36
C LEU A 333 5.32 16.90 14.80
N PHE A 334 5.02 15.62 15.01
CA PHE A 334 6.04 14.61 15.29
C PHE A 334 7.09 14.54 14.17
N TRP A 335 6.67 14.52 12.90
CA TRP A 335 7.62 14.51 11.79
C TRP A 335 8.36 15.83 11.61
N LEU A 336 7.74 16.98 11.90
CA LEU A 336 8.46 18.25 11.94
C LEU A 336 9.57 18.20 13.00
N TYR A 337 9.29 17.66 14.19
CA TYR A 337 10.32 17.47 15.20
C TYR A 337 11.49 16.63 14.67
N CYS A 338 11.23 15.53 13.95
CA CYS A 338 12.28 14.73 13.32
C CYS A 338 13.06 15.52 12.26
N LEU A 339 12.39 16.33 11.44
CA LEU A 339 13.03 17.17 10.43
C LEU A 339 13.94 18.23 11.06
N LEU A 340 13.45 18.95 12.07
CA LEU A 340 14.22 19.97 12.79
C LEU A 340 15.39 19.36 13.55
N ARG A 341 15.22 18.17 14.15
CA ARG A 341 16.32 17.43 14.77
C ARG A 341 17.41 17.07 13.76
N SER A 342 17.02 16.62 12.57
CA SER A 342 17.96 16.32 11.48
C SER A 342 18.66 17.59 10.98
N ALA A 343 17.94 18.72 10.90
CA ALA A 343 18.51 20.02 10.58
C ALA A 343 19.54 20.49 11.62
N TYR A 344 19.23 20.32 12.90
CA TYR A 344 20.16 20.62 13.98
C TYR A 344 21.46 19.80 13.84
N LYS A 345 21.36 18.49 13.61
CA LYS A 345 22.54 17.63 13.38
C LYS A 345 23.33 18.07 12.15
N PHE A 346 22.65 18.42 11.05
CA PHE A 346 23.31 18.87 9.82
C PHE A 346 24.10 20.17 10.03
N VAL A 347 23.51 21.17 10.69
CA VAL A 347 24.12 22.48 10.89
C VAL A 347 25.21 22.46 11.96
N PHE A 348 24.95 21.82 13.11
CA PHE A 348 25.84 21.91 14.28
C PHE A 348 26.87 20.78 14.38
N LEU A 349 26.60 19.61 13.78
CA LEU A 349 27.51 18.47 13.83
C LEU A 349 28.17 18.18 12.47
N GLY A 350 27.78 18.88 11.41
CA GLY A 350 28.25 18.61 10.04
C GLY A 350 27.82 17.25 9.51
N VAL A 351 26.87 16.58 10.17
CA VAL A 351 26.42 15.23 9.82
C VAL A 351 25.18 15.33 8.94
N ALA A 352 25.34 15.09 7.64
CA ALA A 352 24.27 15.05 6.64
C ALA A 352 23.47 13.73 6.66
N LYS A 353 23.13 13.22 7.85
CA LYS A 353 22.39 11.96 8.03
C LYS A 353 21.05 12.20 8.73
N ASP A 354 19.98 11.68 8.14
CA ASP A 354 18.60 11.71 8.68
C ASP A 354 18.42 10.58 9.72
N ASP A 355 17.99 10.90 10.94
CA ASP A 355 17.79 9.95 12.05
C ASP A 355 16.81 8.82 11.71
N ARG A 356 15.85 9.12 10.81
CA ARG A 356 14.89 8.13 10.30
C ARG A 356 15.58 7.07 9.44
N SER A 357 16.68 7.45 8.76
CA SER A 357 17.49 6.56 7.91
C SER A 357 18.58 5.79 8.68
N GLU A 358 18.96 6.20 9.89
CA GLU A 358 20.03 5.55 10.68
C GLU A 358 19.75 4.06 11.02
N ALA A 359 18.50 3.67 11.30
CA ALA A 359 18.17 2.23 11.51
C ALA A 359 18.36 1.39 10.25
N GLU A 360 18.29 2.01 9.07
CA GLU A 360 18.29 1.29 7.81
C GLU A 360 19.68 0.71 7.54
N GLU A 361 20.72 1.47 7.91
CA GLU A 361 22.14 1.07 7.94
C GLU A 361 22.42 0.08 9.09
N GLU A 362 21.90 0.31 10.31
CA GLU A 362 22.10 -0.63 11.45
C GLU A 362 21.51 -2.03 11.17
N LEU A 363 20.35 -2.09 10.52
CA LEU A 363 19.72 -3.35 10.09
C LEU A 363 20.45 -3.98 8.88
N GLU A 364 21.24 -3.23 8.11
CA GLU A 364 22.13 -3.81 7.07
C GLU A 364 23.29 -4.58 7.68
N VAL A 365 23.79 -4.18 8.86
CA VAL A 365 24.83 -4.93 9.59
C VAL A 365 24.27 -6.24 10.16
N GLN A 366 23.02 -6.24 10.61
CA GLN A 366 22.37 -7.44 11.18
C GLN A 366 21.80 -8.42 10.12
N GLY A 367 21.40 -7.93 8.94
CA GLY A 367 20.84 -8.71 7.84
C GLY A 367 21.69 -9.87 7.30
N PRO A 368 23.02 -9.72 7.05
CA PRO A 368 23.86 -10.81 6.59
C PRO A 368 23.99 -11.92 7.64
N VAL A 369 24.05 -11.57 8.93
CA VAL A 369 24.15 -12.51 10.05
C VAL A 369 22.88 -13.36 10.19
N GLN A 370 21.71 -12.77 9.95
CA GLN A 370 20.43 -13.49 10.02
C GLN A 370 20.19 -14.40 8.80
N GLN A 371 20.61 -13.97 7.60
CA GLN A 371 20.51 -14.81 6.39
C GLN A 371 21.48 -15.99 6.39
N GLU A 372 22.67 -15.86 7.00
CA GLU A 372 23.58 -17.00 7.19
C GLU A 372 23.05 -17.99 8.22
N LYS A 373 22.45 -17.51 9.32
CA LYS A 373 21.76 -18.39 10.29
C LYS A 373 20.59 -19.15 9.67
N GLU A 374 19.75 -18.49 8.87
CA GLU A 374 18.63 -19.16 8.19
C GLU A 374 19.09 -20.18 7.15
N LYS A 375 20.14 -19.88 6.37
CA LYS A 375 20.73 -20.84 5.43
C LYS A 375 21.39 -22.02 6.12
N SER A 376 22.03 -21.79 7.27
CA SER A 376 22.64 -22.84 8.10
C SER A 376 21.57 -23.78 8.68
N VAL A 377 20.48 -23.24 9.22
CA VAL A 377 19.36 -24.04 9.76
C VAL A 377 18.65 -24.83 8.67
N VAL A 378 18.43 -24.24 7.49
CA VAL A 378 17.83 -24.96 6.35
C VAL A 378 18.78 -26.03 5.80
N GLY A 379 20.10 -25.79 5.78
CA GLY A 379 21.10 -26.80 5.42
C GLY A 379 21.12 -27.99 6.39
N MET A 380 20.97 -27.73 7.68
CA MET A 380 20.88 -28.77 8.73
C MET A 380 19.63 -29.64 8.56
N LEU A 381 18.46 -29.01 8.36
CA LEU A 381 17.18 -29.72 8.18
C LEU A 381 17.13 -30.56 6.90
N VAL A 382 17.85 -30.15 5.84
CA VAL A 382 17.93 -30.93 4.60
C VAL A 382 18.81 -32.17 4.77
N ASN A 383 19.90 -32.08 5.54
CA ASN A 383 20.77 -33.21 5.82
C ASN A 383 20.11 -34.24 6.75
N GLU A 384 19.34 -33.80 7.74
CA GLU A 384 18.63 -34.66 8.69
C GLU A 384 17.52 -35.49 8.01
N VAL A 385 16.89 -34.93 6.97
CA VAL A 385 15.90 -35.64 6.12
C VAL A 385 16.58 -36.62 5.14
N GLU A 386 17.85 -36.40 4.79
CA GLU A 386 18.61 -37.32 3.92
C GLU A 386 19.19 -38.52 4.69
N GLU A 387 19.54 -38.35 5.97
CA GLU A 387 19.99 -39.46 6.84
C GLU A 387 18.84 -40.36 7.30
N THR A 388 17.68 -39.80 7.63
CA THR A 388 16.50 -40.58 8.06
C THR A 388 15.83 -41.38 6.92
N GLY A 389 16.22 -41.17 5.67
CA GLY A 389 15.73 -41.91 4.51
C GLY A 389 16.49 -43.20 4.18
N LYS A 390 17.61 -43.50 4.86
CA LYS A 390 18.49 -44.63 4.52
C LYS A 390 18.40 -45.85 5.44
N ASP A 391 17.82 -45.73 6.64
CA ASP A 391 17.74 -46.83 7.60
C ASP A 391 16.28 -47.24 7.88
N LEU A 392 15.73 -48.09 7.02
CA LEU A 392 14.53 -48.89 7.31
C LEU A 392 14.86 -50.36 6.99
N PRO A 393 14.85 -51.28 7.97
CA PRO A 393 15.14 -52.69 7.73
C PRO A 393 13.95 -53.39 7.04
N PRO A 394 14.17 -54.49 6.32
CA PRO A 394 13.11 -55.17 5.59
C PRO A 394 12.15 -55.89 6.56
N HIS A 395 10.85 -55.73 6.26
CA HIS A 395 9.71 -56.31 6.95
C HIS A 395 9.85 -57.83 7.17
N VAL A 396 9.72 -58.28 8.43
CA VAL A 396 9.46 -59.68 8.79
C VAL A 396 8.01 -59.80 9.24
N ASN A 397 7.26 -60.72 8.62
CA ASN A 397 5.93 -61.15 9.03
C ASN A 397 6.04 -62.01 10.30
N GLY A 398 5.15 -61.78 11.26
CA GLY A 398 4.97 -62.67 12.41
C GLY A 398 3.87 -62.20 13.35
N ASN A 399 2.76 -62.94 13.34
CA ASN A 399 1.75 -62.94 14.41
C ASN A 399 2.43 -63.10 15.77
N GLU A 400 2.05 -62.31 16.77
CA GLU A 400 1.70 -62.83 18.10
C GLU A 400 1.07 -61.74 18.99
N THR A 401 0.03 -62.17 19.69
CA THR A 401 -0.78 -61.48 20.70
C THR A 401 -0.01 -61.18 21.99
N VAL A 402 -0.43 -60.16 22.75
CA VAL A 402 -0.77 -60.20 24.20
C VAL A 402 -0.55 -58.83 24.90
N GLN A 403 -1.68 -58.29 25.42
CA GLN A 403 -1.95 -57.56 26.68
C GLN A 403 -1.03 -56.42 27.19
N GLY A 404 -1.66 -55.30 27.59
CA GLY A 404 -1.08 -54.24 28.45
C GLY A 404 -0.92 -54.67 29.92
N PRO A 405 -0.87 -53.77 30.94
CA PRO A 405 -0.97 -52.31 30.91
C PRO A 405 0.08 -51.54 31.76
N VAL A 406 0.07 -50.21 31.62
CA VAL A 406 0.26 -49.15 32.65
C VAL A 406 1.13 -49.45 33.88
N GLN A 407 2.22 -48.67 34.06
CA GLN A 407 2.53 -48.08 35.38
C GLN A 407 3.44 -46.83 35.30
N ARG A 408 2.94 -45.74 35.88
CA ARG A 408 3.70 -44.57 36.35
C ARG A 408 4.74 -45.00 37.40
N ARG A 409 5.97 -44.50 37.32
CA ARG A 409 6.76 -44.21 38.53
C ARG A 409 7.69 -43.01 38.36
N ARG A 410 7.69 -42.20 39.41
CA ARG A 410 8.39 -40.93 39.63
C ARG A 410 9.57 -41.21 40.56
N LYS A 411 10.76 -40.65 40.31
CA LYS A 411 11.79 -40.14 41.27
C LYS A 411 13.10 -39.88 40.50
N LYS A 412 13.66 -38.67 40.46
CA LYS A 412 14.48 -37.96 41.49
C LYS A 412 15.80 -38.70 41.80
N THR A 413 16.94 -38.09 41.40
CA THR A 413 18.16 -37.74 42.18
C THR A 413 19.30 -37.46 41.18
N SER A 414 19.85 -36.24 41.15
CA SER A 414 21.04 -35.79 41.90
C SER A 414 22.34 -36.41 41.39
N GLY A 415 23.16 -35.54 40.80
CA GLY A 415 24.59 -35.64 40.55
C GLY A 415 25.08 -34.21 40.40
#